data_AF-A0A3D0KM39-F1
#
_entry.id   AF-A0A3D0KM39-F1
#
_cell.length_a   1.000
_cell.length_b   1.000
_cell.length_c   1.000
_cell.angle_alpha   90.00
_cell.angle_beta   90.00
_cell.angle_gamma   90.00
#
_symmetry.space_group_name_H-M   'P 1'
#
loop_
_entity.id
_entity.type
_entity.pdbx_description
1 polymer ?
#
loop_
_entity_poly.entity_id
_entity_poly.type
_entity_poly.pdbx_seq_one_letter_code
_entity_poly.pdbx_strand_id
1 'polypeptide(L)'
;MNQSERRLYLINYLLSERGESVEIPDDEYNQRRLLRSLFNIRMPKAADERFLRVQDEYLGEEAKRRGVTHVADLKPAQKNIYLWRGDITTIECDAIVNAANSQMLGCFSPCHGCIDNAIHTFSGVQLRRKCNEIMQKQGHEEPTGQAKITPAYNLPCKYV
;
A
#
# COMPACT_ATOMS: atom_id res chain seq x y z
N MET A 1 7.26 7.16 18.47
CA MET A 1 8.31 7.25 17.44
C MET A 1 7.95 8.42 16.54
N ASN A 2 8.90 9.26 16.16
CA ASN A 2 8.71 10.24 15.08
C ASN A 2 8.73 9.55 13.71
N GLN A 3 8.39 10.26 12.64
CA GLN A 3 8.26 9.64 11.31
C GLN A 3 9.59 9.05 10.78
N SER A 4 10.72 9.70 11.06
CA SER A 4 12.04 9.19 10.67
C SER A 4 12.40 7.91 11.43
N GLU A 5 12.13 7.87 12.74
CA GLU A 5 12.33 6.67 13.56
C GLU A 5 11.45 5.51 13.07
N ARG A 6 10.19 5.76 12.72
CA ARG A 6 9.29 4.74 12.16
C ARG A 6 9.84 4.19 10.85
N ARG A 7 10.27 5.08 9.94
CA ARG A 7 10.87 4.69 8.66
C ARG A 7 12.09 3.81 8.85
N LEU A 8 13.05 4.23 9.69
CA LEU A 8 14.26 3.46 9.97
C LEU A 8 13.95 2.13 10.64
N TYR A 9 13.00 2.08 11.57
CA TYR A 9 12.57 0.83 12.17
C TYR A 9 12.00 -0.16 11.14
N LEU A 10 11.13 0.31 10.24
CA LEU A 10 10.52 -0.53 9.20
C LEU A 10 11.58 -1.06 8.21
N ILE A 11 12.54 -0.21 7.81
CA ILE A 11 13.66 -0.63 6.95
C ILE A 11 14.48 -1.73 7.65
N ASN A 12 14.92 -1.48 8.89
CA ASN A 12 15.72 -2.45 9.64
C ASN A 12 14.97 -3.77 9.84
N TYR A 13 13.68 -3.72 10.15
CA TYR A 13 12.85 -4.91 10.27
C TYR A 13 12.83 -5.72 8.97
N LEU A 14 12.56 -5.07 7.83
CA LEU A 14 12.43 -5.75 6.55
C LEU A 14 13.77 -6.31 6.04
N LEU A 15 14.88 -5.63 6.32
CA LEU A 15 16.23 -6.13 6.03
C LEU A 15 16.57 -7.36 6.90
N SER A 16 16.33 -7.26 8.22
CA SER A 16 16.50 -8.37 9.16
C SER A 16 15.66 -9.58 8.77
N GLU A 17 14.42 -9.35 8.35
CA GLU A 17 13.48 -10.38 7.92
C GLU A 17 13.97 -11.16 6.68
N ARG A 18 14.83 -10.54 5.87
CA ARG A 18 15.46 -11.12 4.67
C ARG A 18 16.85 -11.71 4.92
N GLY A 19 17.44 -11.46 6.10
CA GLY A 19 18.83 -11.79 6.37
C GLY A 19 19.82 -10.95 5.56
N GLU A 20 19.41 -9.77 5.10
CA GLU A 20 20.23 -8.87 4.30
C GLU A 20 20.85 -7.77 5.18
N SER A 21 22.12 -7.44 4.92
CA SER A 21 22.80 -6.28 5.50
C SER A 21 23.08 -5.29 4.37
N VAL A 22 22.10 -4.41 4.12
CA VAL A 22 22.21 -3.31 3.16
C VAL A 22 22.46 -2.04 3.94
N GLU A 23 23.40 -1.21 3.46
CA GLU A 23 23.63 0.12 4.01
C GLU A 23 22.37 0.99 3.83
N ILE A 24 21.86 1.52 4.94
CA ILE A 24 20.70 2.41 4.92
C ILE A 24 21.20 3.81 4.54
N PRO A 25 20.68 4.43 3.46
CA PRO A 25 21.08 5.78 3.07
C PRO A 25 20.86 6.80 4.18
N ASP A 26 21.71 7.84 4.24
CA ASP A 26 21.61 8.89 5.26
C ASP A 26 20.52 9.93 4.97
N ASP A 27 20.06 10.02 3.72
CA ASP A 27 19.03 10.98 3.32
C ASP A 27 17.61 10.38 3.30
N GLU A 28 16.63 11.21 3.63
CA GLU A 28 15.23 10.81 3.72
C GLU A 28 14.66 10.30 2.39
N TYR A 29 15.05 10.89 1.26
CA TYR A 29 14.52 10.53 -0.05
C TYR A 29 14.87 9.09 -0.40
N ASN A 30 16.15 8.72 -0.27
CA ASN A 30 16.62 7.38 -0.56
C ASN A 30 16.15 6.36 0.50
N GLN A 31 16.01 6.74 1.77
CA GLN A 31 15.37 5.89 2.78
C GLN A 31 13.92 5.56 2.42
N ARG A 32 13.13 6.53 1.95
CA ARG A 32 11.74 6.29 1.51
C ARG A 32 11.68 5.36 0.30
N ARG A 33 12.60 5.51 -0.65
CA ARG A 33 12.71 4.62 -1.81
C ARG A 33 13.10 3.19 -1.41
N LEU A 34 14.05 3.05 -0.48
CA LEU A 34 14.45 1.76 0.07
C LEU A 34 13.27 1.10 0.78
N LEU A 35 12.57 1.81 1.66
CA LEU A 35 11.39 1.27 2.35
C LEU A 35 10.31 0.80 1.36
N ARG A 36 9.99 1.62 0.35
CA ARG A 36 9.03 1.22 -0.69
C ARG A 36 9.49 -0.03 -1.44
N SER A 37 10.77 -0.11 -1.81
CA SER A 37 11.35 -1.28 -2.47
C SER A 37 11.18 -2.53 -1.61
N LEU A 38 11.49 -2.44 -0.31
CA LEU A 38 11.35 -3.53 0.64
C LEU A 38 9.89 -3.98 0.81
N PHE A 39 8.93 -3.05 0.88
CA PHE A 39 7.50 -3.39 0.83
C PHE A 39 7.11 -4.12 -0.46
N ASN A 40 7.59 -3.64 -1.62
CA ASN A 40 7.23 -4.19 -2.92
C ASN A 40 7.71 -5.62 -3.10
N ILE A 41 8.89 -5.98 -2.57
CA ILE A 41 9.45 -7.33 -2.72
C ILE A 41 9.10 -8.28 -1.58
N ARG A 42 8.40 -7.82 -0.53
CA ARG A 42 8.05 -8.65 0.63
C ARG A 42 7.00 -9.70 0.28
N MET A 43 7.31 -10.98 0.48
CA MET A 43 6.35 -12.08 0.28
C MET A 43 5.12 -11.96 1.20
N PRO A 44 3.94 -12.49 0.81
CA PRO A 44 2.72 -12.48 1.62
C PRO A 44 2.85 -13.38 2.86
N LYS A 45 3.50 -12.87 3.91
CA LYS A 45 3.63 -13.55 5.20
C LYS A 45 3.10 -12.70 6.34
N ALA A 46 2.76 -13.35 7.44
CA ALA A 46 2.41 -12.65 8.67
C ALA A 46 3.54 -11.69 9.08
N ALA A 47 3.16 -10.55 9.65
CA ALA A 47 4.06 -9.64 10.33
C ALA A 47 3.59 -9.55 11.78
N ASP A 48 4.50 -9.30 12.71
CA ASP A 48 4.13 -9.15 14.11
C ASP A 48 3.37 -7.83 14.36
N GLU A 49 2.68 -7.78 15.50
CA GLU A 49 1.83 -6.65 15.88
C GLU A 49 2.60 -5.33 16.02
N ARG A 50 3.87 -5.38 16.45
CA ARG A 50 4.68 -4.18 16.60
C ARG A 50 5.04 -3.61 15.23
N PHE A 51 5.44 -4.46 14.29
CA PHE A 51 5.68 -4.05 12.90
C PHE A 51 4.44 -3.40 12.30
N LEU A 52 3.28 -4.07 12.40
CA LEU A 52 2.02 -3.57 11.85
C LEU A 52 1.65 -2.22 12.44
N ARG A 53 1.72 -2.06 13.77
CA ARG A 53 1.42 -0.77 14.41
C ARG A 53 2.34 0.35 13.91
N VAL A 54 3.65 0.10 13.81
CA VAL A 54 4.60 1.12 13.35
C VAL A 54 4.38 1.45 11.87
N GLN A 55 4.08 0.45 11.05
CA GLN A 55 3.74 0.64 9.64
C GLN A 55 2.47 1.48 9.49
N ASP A 56 1.43 1.16 10.25
CA ASP A 56 0.13 1.81 10.13
C ASP A 56 0.22 3.29 10.57
N GLU A 57 0.94 3.57 11.66
CA GLU A 57 1.26 4.95 12.07
C GLU A 57 2.08 5.70 11.00
N TYR A 58 3.06 5.03 10.37
CA TYR A 58 3.89 5.63 9.34
C TYR A 58 3.08 5.97 8.08
N LEU A 59 2.32 5.01 7.55
CA LEU A 59 1.53 5.18 6.32
C LEU A 59 0.38 6.17 6.52
N GLY A 60 -0.30 6.13 7.67
CA GLY A 60 -1.34 7.11 8.00
C GLY A 60 -0.81 8.55 8.09
N GLU A 61 0.39 8.73 8.65
CA GLU A 61 1.06 10.04 8.66
C GLU A 61 1.51 10.47 7.25
N GLU A 62 1.99 9.56 6.40
CA GLU A 62 2.30 9.87 5.00
C GLU A 62 1.05 10.26 4.19
N ALA A 63 -0.11 9.64 4.44
CA ALA A 63 -1.36 10.03 3.81
C ALA A 63 -1.77 11.46 4.21
N LYS A 64 -1.70 11.79 5.50
CA LYS A 64 -1.98 13.14 6.01
C LYS A 64 -1.06 14.19 5.39
N ARG A 65 0.25 13.92 5.33
CA ARG A 65 1.26 14.83 4.75
C ARG A 65 1.04 15.09 3.27
N ARG A 66 0.56 14.09 2.52
CA ARG A 66 0.24 14.22 1.08
C ARG A 66 -1.11 14.90 0.81
N GLY A 67 -1.95 15.05 1.84
CA GLY A 67 -3.26 15.69 1.75
C GLY A 67 -4.37 14.70 1.38
N VAL A 68 -5.27 14.48 2.34
CA VAL A 68 -6.47 13.65 2.12
C VAL A 68 -7.56 14.50 1.46
N THR A 69 -8.18 13.96 0.41
CA THR A 69 -9.31 14.59 -0.27
C THR A 69 -10.58 13.81 0.05
N HIS A 70 -11.62 14.47 0.60
CA HIS A 70 -12.92 13.84 0.81
C HIS A 70 -13.77 13.96 -0.47
N VAL A 71 -14.44 12.88 -0.87
CA VAL A 71 -15.35 12.92 -2.03
C VAL A 71 -16.46 13.97 -1.87
N ALA A 72 -16.89 14.23 -0.63
CA ALA A 72 -17.90 15.25 -0.32
C ALA A 72 -17.47 16.68 -0.71
N ASP A 73 -16.16 16.94 -0.81
CA ASP A 73 -15.62 18.26 -1.17
C ASP A 73 -15.50 18.44 -2.69
N LEU A 74 -15.72 17.37 -3.46
CA LEU A 74 -15.60 17.40 -4.92
C LEU A 74 -16.86 17.95 -5.58
N LYS A 75 -16.67 18.65 -6.71
CA LYS A 75 -17.78 19.09 -7.56
C LYS A 75 -18.08 18.02 -8.63
N PRO A 76 -19.34 17.63 -8.81
CA PRO A 76 -19.70 16.66 -9.85
C PRO A 76 -19.49 17.27 -11.24
N ALA A 77 -18.93 16.49 -12.16
CA ALA A 77 -18.90 16.80 -13.59
C ALA A 77 -20.27 16.50 -14.24
N GLN A 78 -20.95 15.47 -13.74
CA GLN A 78 -22.34 15.11 -14.05
C GLN A 78 -22.99 14.49 -12.81
N LYS A 79 -24.31 14.25 -12.82
CA LYS A 79 -25.00 13.60 -11.70
C LYS A 79 -24.30 12.29 -11.33
N ASN A 80 -23.80 12.19 -10.10
CA ASN A 80 -23.05 11.05 -9.55
C ASN A 80 -21.72 10.73 -10.25
N ILE A 81 -21.21 11.60 -11.11
CA ILE A 81 -19.92 11.41 -11.81
C ILE A 81 -19.02 12.59 -11.50
N TYR A 82 -17.84 12.29 -10.97
CA TYR A 82 -16.85 13.27 -10.57
C TYR A 82 -15.58 13.06 -11.41
N LEU A 83 -14.95 14.16 -11.81
CA LEU A 83 -13.62 14.14 -12.38
C LEU A 83 -12.68 14.80 -11.38
N TRP A 84 -11.72 14.03 -10.88
CA TRP A 84 -10.75 14.49 -9.90
C TRP A 84 -9.33 14.17 -10.36
N ARG A 85 -8.45 15.16 -10.21
CA ARG A 85 -7.02 15.03 -10.47
C ARG A 85 -6.29 15.02 -9.14
N GLY A 86 -5.74 13.88 -8.76
CA GLY A 86 -5.00 13.73 -7.50
C GLY A 86 -4.35 12.36 -7.37
N ASP A 87 -3.81 12.09 -6.18
CA ASP A 87 -3.22 10.80 -5.80
C ASP A 87 -4.33 9.89 -5.26
N ILE A 88 -4.72 8.85 -6.02
CA ILE A 88 -5.80 7.93 -5.60
C ILE A 88 -5.56 7.29 -4.23
N THR A 89 -4.32 7.24 -3.74
CA THR A 89 -4.00 6.70 -2.42
C THR A 89 -4.29 7.66 -1.27
N THR A 90 -4.81 8.86 -1.57
CA THR A 90 -5.22 9.87 -0.59
C THR A 90 -6.68 10.31 -0.72
N ILE A 91 -7.51 9.62 -1.51
CA ILE A 91 -8.95 9.90 -1.57
C ILE A 91 -9.70 9.16 -0.47
N GLU A 92 -10.50 9.88 0.30
CA GLU A 92 -11.42 9.33 1.28
C GLU A 92 -12.79 9.09 0.62
N CYS A 93 -13.06 7.82 0.35
CA CYS A 93 -14.28 7.31 -0.27
C CYS A 93 -14.61 5.91 0.27
N ASP A 94 -15.68 5.28 -0.23
CA ASP A 94 -15.99 3.91 0.17
C ASP A 94 -15.00 2.90 -0.42
N ALA A 95 -14.68 2.99 -1.71
CA ALA A 95 -13.73 2.09 -2.35
C ALA A 95 -12.95 2.77 -3.48
N ILE A 96 -11.72 2.34 -3.69
CA ILE A 96 -10.96 2.60 -4.91
C ILE A 96 -10.79 1.28 -5.68
N VAL A 97 -10.60 1.35 -7.00
CA VAL A 97 -10.37 0.15 -7.82
C VAL A 97 -8.89 0.04 -8.16
N ASN A 98 -8.29 -1.11 -7.88
CA ASN A 98 -6.94 -1.44 -8.31
C ASN A 98 -6.93 -2.20 -9.64
N ALA A 99 -6.00 -1.86 -10.55
CA ALA A 99 -5.71 -2.66 -11.73
C ALA A 99 -4.70 -3.75 -11.38
N ALA A 100 -5.20 -4.84 -10.80
CA ALA A 100 -4.39 -5.99 -10.40
C ALA A 100 -3.95 -6.86 -11.59
N ASN A 101 -2.93 -7.69 -11.36
CA ASN A 101 -2.53 -8.79 -12.25
C ASN A 101 -3.17 -10.12 -11.79
N SER A 102 -3.07 -11.17 -12.61
CA SER A 102 -3.73 -12.48 -12.35
C SER A 102 -3.28 -13.14 -11.04
N GLN A 103 -2.08 -12.82 -10.54
CA GLN A 103 -1.59 -13.36 -9.28
C GLN A 103 -2.24 -12.68 -8.07
N MET A 104 -2.83 -11.49 -8.23
CA MET A 104 -3.47 -10.68 -7.18
C MET A 104 -2.55 -10.27 -6.01
N LEU A 105 -1.24 -10.55 -6.09
CA LEU A 105 -0.30 -10.28 -5.01
C LEU A 105 0.34 -8.88 -5.10
N GLY A 106 -0.19 -8.00 -5.93
CA GLY A 106 0.40 -6.70 -6.18
C GLY A 106 1.66 -6.75 -7.06
N CYS A 107 2.36 -5.62 -7.15
CA CYS A 107 3.58 -5.50 -7.94
C CYS A 107 4.84 -5.82 -7.12
N PHE A 108 5.68 -6.72 -7.62
CA PHE A 108 6.98 -7.06 -7.02
C PHE A 108 8.17 -6.29 -7.58
N SER A 109 7.97 -5.43 -8.59
CA SER A 109 9.04 -4.62 -9.15
C SER A 109 9.29 -3.38 -8.25
N PRO A 110 10.50 -3.21 -7.68
CA PRO A 110 10.81 -2.12 -6.75
C PRO A 110 10.50 -0.74 -7.33
N CYS A 111 9.74 0.06 -6.59
CA CYS A 111 9.37 1.44 -6.96
C CYS A 111 8.73 1.57 -8.35
N HIS A 112 8.12 0.51 -8.89
CA HIS A 112 7.48 0.56 -10.20
C HIS A 112 6.33 1.59 -10.23
N GLY A 113 6.19 2.28 -11.36
CA GLY A 113 5.22 3.37 -11.55
C GLY A 113 3.77 2.92 -11.79
N CYS A 114 3.45 1.64 -11.64
CA CYS A 114 2.09 1.16 -11.83
C CYS A 114 1.18 1.44 -10.62
N ILE A 115 -0.13 1.49 -10.88
CA ILE A 115 -1.15 1.76 -9.86
C ILE A 115 -1.17 0.68 -8.77
N ASP A 116 -0.93 -0.57 -9.16
CA ASP A 116 -0.87 -1.74 -8.28
C ASP A 116 0.26 -1.62 -7.24
N ASN A 117 1.42 -1.11 -7.66
CA ASN A 117 2.53 -0.82 -6.75
C ASN A 117 2.16 0.30 -5.77
N ALA A 118 1.55 1.38 -6.24
CA ALA A 118 1.16 2.50 -5.40
C ALA A 118 0.13 2.07 -4.34
N ILE A 119 -0.96 1.42 -4.75
CA ILE A 119 -2.03 0.98 -3.85
C ILE A 119 -1.49 -0.01 -2.81
N HIS A 120 -0.74 -1.05 -3.21
CA HIS A 120 -0.16 -1.99 -2.25
C HIS A 120 0.85 -1.35 -1.29
N THR A 121 1.67 -0.41 -1.78
CA THR A 121 2.64 0.29 -0.92
C THR A 121 1.94 1.10 0.17
N PHE A 122 0.92 1.88 -0.20
CA PHE A 122 0.27 2.81 0.72
C PHE A 122 -0.86 2.18 1.54
N SER A 123 -1.40 1.05 1.11
CA SER A 123 -2.30 0.23 1.94
C SER A 123 -1.56 -0.49 3.06
N GLY A 124 -0.34 -0.96 2.79
CA GLY A 124 0.48 -1.71 3.75
C GLY A 124 0.52 -3.21 3.45
N VAL A 125 1.41 -3.94 4.11
CA VAL A 125 1.67 -5.37 3.81
C VAL A 125 0.45 -6.26 4.02
N GLN A 126 -0.54 -5.80 4.80
CA GLN A 126 -1.78 -6.53 5.04
C GLN A 126 -2.58 -6.76 3.76
N LEU A 127 -2.57 -5.83 2.80
CA LEU A 127 -3.32 -5.99 1.54
C LEU A 127 -2.83 -7.20 0.75
N ARG A 128 -1.51 -7.30 0.56
CA ARG A 128 -0.89 -8.46 -0.11
C ARG A 128 -1.19 -9.76 0.63
N ARG A 129 -1.17 -9.77 1.97
CA ARG A 129 -1.55 -10.94 2.76
C ARG A 129 -3.02 -11.32 2.52
N LYS A 130 -3.93 -10.35 2.49
CA LYS A 130 -5.36 -10.59 2.28
C LYS A 130 -5.65 -11.13 0.88
N CYS A 131 -5.01 -10.56 -0.15
CA CYS A 131 -5.09 -11.11 -1.50
C CYS A 131 -4.57 -12.54 -1.55
N ASN A 132 -3.43 -12.84 -0.90
CA ASN A 132 -2.93 -14.21 -0.84
C ASN A 132 -3.93 -15.16 -0.17
N GLU A 133 -4.58 -14.77 0.93
CA GLU A 133 -5.64 -15.58 1.55
C GLU A 133 -6.81 -15.86 0.60
N ILE A 134 -7.21 -14.87 -0.21
CA ILE A 134 -8.25 -15.05 -1.24
C ILE A 134 -7.77 -16.05 -2.30
N MET A 135 -6.55 -15.87 -2.82
CA MET A 135 -6.01 -16.74 -3.88
C MET A 135 -5.79 -18.18 -3.42
N GLN A 136 -5.31 -18.38 -2.18
CA GLN A 136 -5.17 -19.72 -1.60
C GLN A 136 -6.52 -20.44 -1.46
N LYS A 137 -7.58 -19.71 -1.11
CA LYS A 137 -8.94 -20.27 -1.06
C LYS A 137 -9.51 -20.55 -2.44
N GLN A 138 -9.17 -19.72 -3.43
CA GLN A 138 -9.61 -19.87 -4.81
C GLN A 138 -8.91 -21.04 -5.53
N GLY A 139 -7.62 -21.25 -5.25
CA GLY A 139 -6.85 -22.38 -5.80
C GLY A 139 -6.39 -22.21 -7.26
N HIS A 140 -6.65 -21.06 -7.89
CA HIS A 140 -6.18 -20.73 -9.25
C HIS A 140 -5.99 -19.22 -9.42
N GLU A 141 -5.24 -18.81 -10.45
CA GLU A 141 -5.05 -17.39 -10.80
C GLU A 141 -6.35 -16.68 -11.16
N GLU A 142 -6.40 -15.37 -10.91
CA GLU A 142 -7.59 -14.55 -11.13
C GLU A 142 -7.83 -14.34 -12.64
N PRO A 143 -9.00 -14.73 -13.17
CA PRO A 143 -9.34 -14.47 -14.56
C PRO A 143 -9.57 -12.98 -14.84
N THR A 144 -9.28 -12.54 -16.06
CA THR A 144 -9.59 -11.19 -16.52
C THR A 144 -11.09 -10.87 -16.41
N GLY A 145 -11.42 -9.65 -15.99
CA GLY A 145 -12.80 -9.14 -15.94
C GLY A 145 -13.58 -9.49 -14.66
N GLN A 146 -12.89 -10.03 -13.65
CA GLN A 146 -13.46 -10.32 -12.32
C GLN A 146 -13.14 -9.20 -11.32
N ALA A 147 -13.82 -9.23 -10.17
CA ALA A 147 -13.58 -8.31 -9.06
C ALA A 147 -13.55 -9.05 -7.71
N LYS A 148 -12.64 -8.63 -6.84
CA LYS A 148 -12.53 -9.04 -5.43
C LYS A 148 -12.50 -7.79 -4.56
N ILE A 149 -12.95 -7.91 -3.32
CA ILE A 149 -12.96 -6.80 -2.35
C ILE A 149 -12.11 -7.12 -1.13
N THR A 150 -11.34 -6.13 -0.68
CA THR A 150 -10.47 -6.21 0.48
C THR A 150 -10.60 -4.95 1.34
N PRO A 151 -10.34 -5.01 2.66
CA PRO A 151 -10.12 -3.79 3.43
C PRO A 151 -8.94 -3.00 2.86
N ALA A 152 -9.02 -1.67 2.88
CA ALA A 152 -7.96 -0.82 2.33
C ALA A 152 -6.81 -0.52 3.30
N TYR A 153 -6.95 -0.94 4.56
CA TYR A 153 -5.97 -0.77 5.64
C TYR A 153 -5.59 0.69 5.88
N ASN A 154 -4.44 1.15 5.39
CA ASN A 154 -3.92 2.50 5.67
C ASN A 154 -4.30 3.55 4.62
N LEU A 155 -5.02 3.16 3.57
CA LEU A 155 -5.59 4.13 2.63
C LEU A 155 -6.79 4.84 3.28
N PRO A 156 -7.10 6.09 2.92
CA PRO A 156 -8.28 6.78 3.46
C PRO A 156 -9.60 6.16 3.00
N CYS A 157 -9.63 5.40 1.90
CA CYS A 157 -10.82 4.66 1.49
C CYS A 157 -11.10 3.46 2.40
N LYS A 158 -12.32 2.91 2.38
CA LYS A 158 -12.66 1.74 3.22
C LYS A 158 -12.21 0.42 2.57
N TYR A 159 -12.32 0.34 1.24
CA TYR A 159 -12.03 -0.88 0.48
C TYR A 159 -11.14 -0.63 -0.75
N VAL A 160 -10.48 -1.70 -1.19
CA VAL A 160 -9.82 -1.87 -2.49
C VAL A 160 -10.40 -3.08 -3.17
#